data_AF-A0A914AGD5-F1
#
_entry.id   AF-A0A914AGD5-F1
#
_cell.length_a   1.000
_cell.length_b   1.000
_cell.length_c   1.000
_cell.angle_alpha   90.00
_cell.angle_beta   90.00
_cell.angle_gamma   90.00
#
_symmetry.space_group_name_H-M   'P 1'
#
loop_
_entity.id
_entity.type
_entity.pdbx_description
1 polymer ?
#
loop_
_entity_poly.entity_id
_entity_poly.type
_entity_poly.pdbx_seq_one_letter_code
_entity_poly.pdbx_strand_id
1 'polypeptide(L)'
;MALPAGRTNLRFGVTMLKLALVLSISTSWISPVLASFIRFKPDTEYVYTFHSSTELKMVQTLQTESKIGFVLVKSSNNSSGLQEIYLRVHSVVVTSQEERVHLSEERDFTDWFSFDISENGAIGQVYFPGDQDDLVIGIKKGLVSLLAANLQHPPQEQVLGSDWSYDCNETGHEGQHESSYTAQMAPGNDGIIVFTKTRRTHPIPYGKSKHQKV
;
A
#
# COMPACT_ATOMS: atom_id res chain seq x y z
N MET A 1 -47.99 -82.73 -8.48
CA MET A 1 -48.06 -83.05 -9.92
C MET A 1 -48.87 -81.94 -10.60
N ALA A 2 -48.34 -81.38 -11.69
CA ALA A 2 -48.88 -80.31 -12.55
C ALA A 2 -48.91 -78.85 -12.01
N LEU A 3 -47.86 -78.12 -12.43
CA LEU A 3 -47.76 -76.66 -12.55
C LEU A 3 -48.65 -76.14 -13.71
N PRO A 4 -48.99 -74.84 -13.73
CA PRO A 4 -49.12 -74.10 -14.98
C PRO A 4 -47.96 -73.13 -15.17
N ALA A 5 -47.39 -73.18 -16.37
CA ALA A 5 -46.42 -72.25 -16.90
C ALA A 5 -47.11 -71.11 -17.67
N GLY A 6 -46.60 -69.90 -17.53
CA GLY A 6 -46.92 -68.75 -18.38
C GLY A 6 -45.68 -67.88 -18.57
N ARG A 7 -45.05 -68.00 -19.75
CA ARG A 7 -43.98 -67.14 -20.31
C ARG A 7 -44.51 -65.69 -20.47
N THR A 8 -43.72 -64.62 -20.37
CA THR A 8 -42.73 -64.21 -21.40
C THR A 8 -41.80 -63.07 -20.92
N ASN A 9 -40.50 -63.23 -21.24
CA ASN A 9 -39.57 -62.29 -21.88
C ASN A 9 -39.26 -60.89 -21.32
N LEU A 10 -37.98 -60.74 -20.94
CA LEU A 10 -36.96 -59.88 -21.58
C LEU A 10 -37.32 -58.39 -21.79
N ARG A 11 -36.64 -57.49 -21.06
CA ARG A 11 -35.54 -56.69 -21.62
C ARG A 11 -34.94 -55.71 -20.61
N PHE A 12 -33.60 -55.71 -20.61
CA PHE A 12 -32.69 -54.61 -20.32
C PHE A 12 -33.32 -53.21 -20.36
N GLY A 13 -33.05 -52.43 -19.31
CA GLY A 13 -33.35 -51.01 -19.24
C GLY A 13 -32.49 -50.34 -18.18
N VAL A 14 -31.18 -50.29 -18.42
CA VAL A 14 -30.32 -49.27 -17.82
C VAL A 14 -30.80 -47.95 -18.40
N THR A 15 -31.60 -47.21 -17.63
CA THR A 15 -32.00 -45.88 -18.07
C THR A 15 -32.21 -44.95 -16.89
N MET A 16 -31.37 -43.92 -16.89
CA MET A 16 -31.62 -42.62 -16.28
C MET A 16 -31.61 -42.60 -14.76
N LEU A 17 -30.38 -42.72 -14.24
CA LEU A 17 -29.91 -41.86 -13.16
C LEU A 17 -30.35 -40.43 -13.49
N LYS A 18 -31.48 -39.99 -12.91
CA LYS A 18 -31.95 -38.62 -13.04
C LYS A 18 -30.85 -37.74 -12.44
N LEU A 19 -30.10 -37.15 -13.36
CA LEU A 19 -29.14 -36.09 -13.16
C LEU A 19 -29.86 -34.98 -12.39
N ALA A 20 -29.80 -35.05 -11.06
CA ALA A 20 -30.05 -33.90 -10.20
C ALA A 20 -28.89 -32.94 -10.45
N LEU A 21 -29.00 -32.18 -11.54
CA LEU A 21 -28.19 -31.02 -11.82
C LEU A 21 -28.57 -29.99 -10.74
N VAL A 22 -27.99 -30.15 -9.56
CA VAL A 22 -27.89 -29.08 -8.58
C VAL A 22 -27.11 -28.00 -9.29
N LEU A 23 -27.83 -27.01 -9.81
CA LEU A 23 -27.30 -25.71 -10.18
C LEU A 23 -26.75 -25.08 -8.91
N SER A 24 -25.56 -25.54 -8.50
CA SER A 24 -24.64 -24.76 -7.70
C SER A 24 -24.19 -23.63 -8.62
N ILE A 25 -25.04 -22.60 -8.73
CA ILE A 25 -24.58 -21.27 -9.04
C ILE A 25 -23.56 -21.00 -7.94
N SER A 26 -22.28 -21.22 -8.25
CA SER A 26 -21.22 -20.60 -7.50
C SER A 26 -21.47 -19.11 -7.65
N THR A 27 -22.25 -18.54 -6.73
CA THR A 27 -22.07 -17.15 -6.36
C THR A 27 -20.63 -17.11 -5.89
N SER A 28 -19.72 -16.88 -6.82
CA SER A 28 -18.39 -16.39 -6.52
C SER A 28 -18.67 -15.16 -5.69
N TRP A 29 -18.63 -15.32 -4.36
CA TRP A 29 -18.58 -14.22 -3.44
C TRP A 29 -17.28 -13.53 -3.78
N ILE A 30 -17.37 -12.56 -4.70
CA ILE A 30 -16.31 -11.62 -4.98
C ILE A 30 -16.15 -10.91 -3.63
N SER A 31 -15.24 -11.43 -2.82
CA SER A 31 -14.89 -10.80 -1.57
C SER A 31 -14.47 -9.38 -1.93
N PRO A 32 -14.99 -8.35 -1.24
CA PRO A 32 -14.62 -6.99 -1.55
C PRO A 32 -13.09 -6.92 -1.55
N VAL A 33 -12.51 -6.38 -2.62
CA VAL A 33 -11.06 -6.17 -2.69
C VAL A 33 -10.74 -5.21 -1.56
N LEU A 34 -10.25 -5.75 -0.44
CA LEU A 34 -9.81 -4.95 0.69
C LEU A 34 -8.65 -4.09 0.18
N ALA A 35 -8.88 -2.78 0.10
CA ALA A 35 -7.86 -1.77 -0.12
C ALA A 35 -6.73 -1.97 0.89
N SER A 36 -5.63 -2.56 0.41
CA SER A 36 -4.41 -2.83 1.17
C SER A 36 -3.33 -2.01 0.49
N PHE A 37 -2.66 -1.16 1.25
CA PHE A 37 -1.74 -0.16 0.68
C PHE A 37 -0.52 -0.83 0.04
N ILE A 38 0.22 -1.62 0.82
CA ILE A 38 1.35 -2.43 0.36
C ILE A 38 1.36 -3.72 1.20
N ARG A 39 1.53 -4.87 0.54
CA ARG A 39 1.77 -6.15 1.22
C ARG A 39 3.23 -6.53 1.07
N PHE A 40 4.00 -6.24 2.11
CA PHE A 40 5.40 -6.65 2.17
C PHE A 40 5.49 -8.16 2.38
N LYS A 41 6.27 -8.83 1.52
CA LYS A 41 6.60 -10.25 1.67
C LYS A 41 7.86 -10.42 2.52
N PRO A 42 7.95 -11.50 3.31
CA PRO A 42 9.21 -11.90 3.94
C PRO A 42 10.34 -12.05 2.91
N ASP A 43 11.57 -11.83 3.36
CA ASP A 43 12.80 -12.03 2.58
C ASP A 43 12.86 -11.27 1.25
N THR A 44 12.02 -10.23 1.10
CA THR A 44 11.95 -9.40 -0.11
C THR A 44 12.25 -7.95 0.25
N GLU A 45 13.24 -7.36 -0.42
CA GLU A 45 13.50 -5.94 -0.36
C GLU A 45 12.77 -5.22 -1.50
N TYR A 46 11.92 -4.25 -1.13
CA TYR A 46 11.20 -3.41 -2.09
C TYR A 46 12.00 -2.12 -2.28
N VAL A 47 12.72 -2.02 -3.39
CA VAL A 47 13.60 -0.89 -3.70
C VAL A 47 12.88 0.15 -4.55
N TYR A 48 12.90 1.40 -4.12
CA TYR A 48 12.30 2.54 -4.79
C TYR A 48 13.36 3.62 -5.06
N THR A 49 13.18 4.32 -6.18
CA THR A 49 13.87 5.58 -6.47
C THR A 49 12.89 6.72 -6.25
N PHE A 50 13.27 7.67 -5.40
CA PHE A 50 12.52 8.88 -5.12
C PHE A 50 13.22 10.08 -5.75
N HIS A 51 12.43 10.90 -6.44
CA HIS A 51 12.88 12.18 -6.98
C HIS A 51 11.99 13.29 -6.42
N SER A 52 12.62 14.35 -5.92
CA SER A 52 11.95 15.56 -5.45
C SER A 52 12.62 16.79 -6.03
N SER A 53 11.84 17.85 -6.21
CA SER A 53 12.31 19.18 -6.57
C SER A 53 11.66 20.20 -5.67
N THR A 54 12.47 21.00 -4.99
CA THR A 54 12.03 22.09 -4.11
C THR A 54 12.53 23.40 -4.69
N GLU A 55 11.61 24.29 -5.03
CA GLU A 55 11.94 25.63 -5.50
C GLU A 55 11.85 26.62 -4.33
N LEU A 56 12.99 27.18 -3.95
CA LEU A 56 13.07 28.31 -3.03
C LEU A 56 13.06 29.58 -3.87
N LYS A 57 11.91 30.26 -3.93
CA LYS A 57 11.73 31.47 -4.74
C LYS A 57 12.85 32.48 -4.51
N MET A 58 13.44 32.96 -5.60
CA MET A 58 14.54 33.93 -5.61
C MET A 58 15.86 33.46 -4.96
N VAL A 59 15.97 32.18 -4.58
CA VAL A 59 17.20 31.60 -4.00
C VAL A 59 17.76 30.54 -4.94
N GLN A 60 17.13 29.37 -5.00
CA GLN A 60 17.61 28.25 -5.81
C GLN A 60 16.57 27.13 -5.92
N THR A 61 16.78 26.24 -6.88
CA THR A 61 16.07 24.96 -6.94
C THR A 61 16.96 23.86 -6.40
N LEU A 62 16.43 23.09 -5.46
CA LEU A 62 17.07 21.90 -4.91
C LEU A 62 16.38 20.66 -5.47
N GLN A 63 17.17 19.79 -6.09
CA GLN A 63 16.73 18.47 -6.51
C GLN A 63 17.26 17.44 -5.52
N THR A 64 16.40 16.50 -5.13
CA THR A 64 16.80 15.40 -4.26
C THR A 64 16.48 14.09 -4.96
N GLU A 65 17.46 13.22 -5.03
CA GLU A 65 17.31 11.85 -5.49
C GLU A 65 17.68 10.91 -4.35
N SER A 66 16.88 9.87 -4.14
CA SER A 66 17.17 8.87 -3.11
C SER A 66 16.81 7.48 -3.59
N LYS A 67 17.67 6.51 -3.29
CA LYS A 67 17.38 5.09 -3.47
C LYS A 67 17.17 4.46 -2.11
N ILE A 68 15.97 3.94 -1.88
CA ILE A 68 15.57 3.39 -0.58
C ILE A 68 14.99 1.99 -0.75
N GLY A 69 15.16 1.15 0.26
CA GLY A 69 14.62 -0.18 0.35
C GLY A 69 13.74 -0.33 1.58
N PHE A 70 12.67 -1.11 1.45
CA PHE A 70 11.80 -1.49 2.56
C PHE A 70 11.80 -3.01 2.72
N VAL A 71 12.05 -3.48 3.94
CA VAL A 71 12.13 -4.90 4.26
C VAL A 71 11.21 -5.21 5.44
N LEU A 72 10.41 -6.28 5.32
CA LEU A 72 9.58 -6.75 6.43
C LEU A 72 10.46 -7.31 7.55
N VAL A 73 10.33 -6.78 8.77
CA VAL A 73 11.02 -7.27 9.97
C VAL A 73 10.15 -8.27 10.71
N LYS A 74 8.92 -7.84 11.05
CA LYS A 74 7.93 -8.69 11.73
C LYS A 74 6.54 -8.34 11.23
N SER A 75 5.69 -9.36 11.15
CA SER A 75 4.25 -9.19 10.97
C SER A 75 3.56 -9.61 12.26
N SER A 76 2.64 -8.79 12.76
CA SER A 76 1.78 -9.19 13.87
C SER A 76 0.76 -10.21 13.36
N ASN A 77 0.67 -11.37 14.01
CA ASN A 77 -0.39 -12.37 13.77
C ASN A 77 -1.73 -11.99 14.43
N ASN A 78 -1.77 -10.89 15.17
CA ASN A 78 -2.99 -10.40 15.81
C ASN A 78 -3.85 -9.62 14.81
N SER A 79 -5.13 -9.45 15.13
CA SER A 79 -6.16 -8.77 14.32
C SER A 79 -5.87 -7.30 13.95
N SER A 80 -4.71 -6.75 14.34
CA SER A 80 -4.31 -5.38 14.03
C SER A 80 -3.65 -5.22 12.66
N GLY A 81 -3.19 -6.31 12.03
CA GLY A 81 -2.56 -6.26 10.69
C GLY A 81 -1.32 -5.36 10.62
N LEU A 82 -0.66 -5.09 11.76
CA LEU A 82 0.52 -4.24 11.84
C LEU A 82 1.77 -4.99 11.40
N GLN A 83 2.56 -4.34 10.56
CA GLN A 83 3.84 -4.82 10.06
C GLN A 83 4.94 -3.86 10.50
N GLU A 84 6.05 -4.37 11.03
CA GLU A 84 7.25 -3.55 11.24
C GLU A 84 8.12 -3.65 9.98
N ILE A 85 8.48 -2.49 9.44
CA ILE A 85 9.26 -2.35 8.21
C ILE A 85 10.58 -1.67 8.54
N TYR A 86 11.67 -2.28 8.10
CA TYR A 86 13.00 -1.69 8.13
C TYR A 86 13.23 -0.83 6.89
N LEU A 87 13.69 0.40 7.09
CA LEU A 87 14.13 1.32 6.03
C LEU A 87 15.63 1.14 5.80
N ARG A 88 15.99 0.73 4.59
CA ARG A 88 17.36 0.77 4.09
C ARG A 88 17.54 1.99 3.19
N VAL A 89 18.52 2.84 3.49
CA VAL A 89 18.89 3.95 2.61
C VAL A 89 20.13 3.53 1.82
N HIS A 90 20.01 3.39 0.50
CA HIS A 90 21.12 3.03 -0.38
C HIS A 90 21.91 4.25 -0.84
N SER A 91 21.21 5.34 -1.13
CA SER A 91 21.83 6.62 -1.50
C SER A 91 20.87 7.78 -1.28
N VAL A 92 21.44 8.94 -0.96
CA VAL A 92 20.73 10.23 -0.94
C VAL A 92 21.65 11.25 -1.58
N VAL A 93 21.17 11.88 -2.66
CA VAL A 93 21.89 12.89 -3.42
C VAL A 93 21.05 14.15 -3.46
N VAL A 94 21.67 15.28 -3.14
CA VAL A 94 21.06 16.60 -3.29
C VAL A 94 21.85 17.38 -4.33
N THR A 95 21.16 17.91 -5.32
CA THR A 95 21.72 18.70 -6.41
C THR A 95 21.12 20.11 -6.37
N SER A 96 21.98 21.12 -6.31
CA SER A 96 21.65 22.53 -6.57
C SER A 96 22.21 22.93 -7.95
N GLN A 97 22.03 24.19 -8.35
CA GLN A 97 22.61 24.68 -9.61
C GLN A 97 24.15 24.64 -9.62
N GLU A 98 24.77 24.75 -8.46
CA GLU A 98 26.22 24.92 -8.32
C GLU A 98 26.91 23.64 -7.82
N GLU A 99 26.17 22.77 -7.12
CA GLU A 99 26.76 21.68 -6.36
C GLU A 99 25.92 20.41 -6.39
N ARG A 100 26.59 19.26 -6.34
CA ARG A 100 25.96 17.95 -6.14
C ARG A 100 26.60 17.29 -4.94
N VAL A 101 25.82 17.11 -3.88
CA VAL A 101 26.25 16.55 -2.61
C VAL A 101 25.69 15.14 -2.43
N HIS A 102 26.59 14.20 -2.15
CA HIS A 102 26.23 12.83 -1.82
C HIS A 102 26.11 12.70 -0.30
N LEU A 103 24.92 12.98 0.24
CA LEU A 103 24.69 13.00 1.69
C LEU A 103 25.01 11.66 2.37
N SER A 104 24.87 10.55 1.65
CA SER A 104 25.25 9.21 2.13
C SER A 104 26.76 8.98 2.25
N GLU A 105 27.59 9.85 1.67
CA GLU A 105 29.06 9.83 1.84
C GLU A 105 29.50 10.72 3.00
N GLU A 106 28.71 11.73 3.36
CA GLU A 106 29.00 12.67 4.44
C GLU A 106 28.44 12.25 5.79
N ARG A 107 27.33 11.48 5.79
CA ARG A 107 26.63 11.05 7.01
C ARG A 107 26.28 9.58 6.98
N ASP A 108 26.21 8.98 8.16
CA ASP A 108 25.88 7.57 8.31
C ASP A 108 24.36 7.35 8.29
N PHE A 109 23.87 6.69 7.23
CA PHE A 109 22.49 6.24 7.12
C PHE A 109 22.31 4.74 7.41
N THR A 110 23.37 4.02 7.75
CA THR A 110 23.37 2.55 7.90
C THR A 110 22.75 2.09 9.21
N ASP A 111 22.68 2.97 10.22
CA ASP A 111 22.04 2.67 11.50
C ASP A 111 20.58 2.23 11.35
N TRP A 112 20.15 1.38 12.29
CA TRP A 112 18.83 0.80 12.29
C TRP A 112 17.74 1.87 12.28
N PHE A 113 16.78 1.76 11.35
CA PHE A 113 15.60 2.60 11.33
C PHE A 113 14.41 1.77 10.86
N SER A 114 13.39 1.64 11.69
CA SER A 114 12.20 0.85 11.38
C SER A 114 10.95 1.52 11.89
N PHE A 115 9.79 1.11 11.38
CA PHE A 115 8.50 1.70 11.75
C PHE A 115 7.37 0.69 11.59
N ASP A 116 6.32 0.85 12.39
CA ASP A 116 5.10 0.08 12.22
C ASP A 116 4.23 0.71 11.11
N ILE A 117 3.64 -0.12 10.26
CA ILE A 117 2.65 0.26 9.25
C ILE A 117 1.44 -0.68 9.34
N SER A 118 0.24 -0.11 9.27
CA SER A 118 -1.00 -0.88 9.19
C SER A 118 -1.33 -1.29 7.75
N GLU A 119 -2.29 -2.20 7.58
CA GLU A 119 -2.73 -2.67 6.25
C GLU A 119 -3.23 -1.54 5.32
N ASN A 120 -3.76 -0.46 5.90
CA ASN A 120 -4.20 0.72 5.16
C ASN A 120 -3.12 1.81 4.99
N GLY A 121 -1.88 1.53 5.40
CA GLY A 121 -0.72 2.39 5.16
C GLY A 121 -0.44 3.43 6.26
N ALA A 122 -1.14 3.36 7.40
CA ALA A 122 -0.93 4.31 8.48
C ALA A 122 0.35 3.96 9.23
N ILE A 123 1.24 4.95 9.38
CA ILE A 123 2.50 4.78 10.10
C ILE A 123 2.25 4.96 11.59
N GLY A 124 2.70 4.00 12.37
CA GLY A 124 2.66 4.01 13.82
C GLY A 124 3.99 4.45 14.44
N GLN A 125 4.49 3.62 15.35
CA GLN A 125 5.72 3.90 16.07
C GLN A 125 6.95 3.79 15.16
N VAL A 126 7.97 4.61 15.43
CA VAL A 126 9.24 4.62 14.71
C VAL A 126 10.35 4.29 15.70
N TYR A 127 11.28 3.42 15.31
CA TYR A 127 12.35 2.87 16.14
C TYR A 127 13.72 3.16 15.51
N PHE A 128 14.61 3.76 16.28
CA PHE A 128 15.99 4.11 15.90
C PHE A 128 16.88 4.23 17.16
N PRO A 129 18.21 4.10 17.05
CA PRO A 129 19.15 4.32 18.15
C PRO A 129 19.08 5.75 18.71
N GLY A 130 19.22 5.90 20.03
CA GLY A 130 19.06 7.18 20.71
C GLY A 130 20.20 8.19 20.48
N ASP A 131 21.32 7.73 19.93
CA ASP A 131 22.54 8.49 19.64
C ASP A 131 22.67 8.89 18.16
N GLN A 132 21.65 8.59 17.34
CA GLN A 132 21.68 8.90 15.92
C GLN A 132 21.54 10.41 15.66
N ASP A 133 22.23 10.90 14.61
CA ASP A 133 22.18 12.29 14.15
C ASP A 133 20.73 12.73 13.80
N ASP A 134 20.30 13.84 14.41
CA ASP A 134 18.95 14.41 14.22
C ASP A 134 18.60 14.70 12.76
N LEU A 135 19.58 15.13 11.95
CA LEU A 135 19.37 15.38 10.52
C LEU A 135 19.12 14.06 9.78
N VAL A 136 19.88 13.02 10.09
CA VAL A 136 19.70 11.69 9.51
C VAL A 136 18.33 11.14 9.91
N ILE A 137 17.93 11.28 11.17
CA ILE A 137 16.59 10.89 11.65
C ILE A 137 15.51 11.66 10.88
N GLY A 138 15.66 12.98 10.71
CA GLY A 138 14.72 13.83 9.97
C GLY A 138 14.56 13.38 8.52
N ILE A 139 15.66 13.12 7.82
CA ILE A 139 15.64 12.62 6.44
C ILE A 139 14.97 11.25 6.37
N LYS A 140 15.33 10.30 7.26
CA LYS A 140 14.70 8.97 7.30
C LYS A 140 13.19 9.06 7.57
N LYS A 141 12.75 9.91 8.50
CA LYS A 141 11.32 10.20 8.73
C LYS A 141 10.64 10.78 7.48
N GLY A 142 11.29 11.70 6.77
CA GLY A 142 10.82 12.22 5.50
C GLY A 142 10.62 11.13 4.44
N LEU A 143 11.60 10.23 4.30
CA LEU A 143 11.53 9.10 3.36
C LEU A 143 10.42 8.11 3.73
N VAL A 144 10.25 7.79 5.01
CA VAL A 144 9.14 6.94 5.48
C VAL A 144 7.79 7.62 5.24
N SER A 145 7.70 8.95 5.37
CA SER A 145 6.45 9.68 5.13
C SER A 145 5.91 9.52 3.70
N LEU A 146 6.74 9.11 2.74
CA LEU A 146 6.32 8.77 1.38
C LEU A 146 5.41 7.54 1.32
N LEU A 147 5.48 6.66 2.33
CA LEU A 147 4.58 5.53 2.49
C LEU A 147 3.35 5.86 3.36
N ALA A 148 3.28 7.06 3.93
CA ALA A 148 2.19 7.44 4.83
C ALA A 148 0.86 7.55 4.08
N ALA A 149 -0.05 6.62 4.34
CA ALA A 149 -1.41 6.67 3.84
C ALA A 149 -2.43 6.31 4.92
N ASN A 150 -3.69 6.61 4.66
CA ASN A 150 -4.80 6.12 5.46
C ASN A 150 -5.91 5.70 4.52
N LEU A 151 -5.69 4.58 3.82
CA LEU A 151 -6.61 4.09 2.80
C LEU A 151 -7.93 3.64 3.43
N GLN A 152 -9.04 4.16 2.94
CA GLN A 152 -10.38 3.73 3.34
C GLN A 152 -11.04 2.93 2.22
N HIS A 153 -11.77 1.89 2.63
CA HIS A 153 -12.63 1.15 1.72
C HIS A 153 -13.74 2.05 1.20
N PRO A 154 -14.22 1.81 -0.03
CA PRO A 154 -15.40 2.51 -0.52
C PRO A 154 -16.57 2.24 0.44
N PRO A 155 -17.48 3.22 0.65
CA PRO A 155 -18.72 2.99 1.35
C PRO A 155 -19.45 1.79 0.77
N GLN A 156 -20.18 1.04 1.60
CA GLN A 156 -20.86 -0.19 1.19
C GLN A 156 -21.86 0.02 0.01
N GLU A 157 -22.29 1.26 -0.19
CA GLU A 157 -23.19 1.73 -1.26
C GLU A 157 -22.47 2.02 -2.59
N GLN A 158 -21.14 2.11 -2.60
CA GLN A 158 -20.28 2.36 -3.76
C GLN A 158 -19.47 1.11 -4.09
N VAL A 159 -20.15 0.05 -4.55
CA VAL A 159 -19.50 -1.20 -4.94
C VAL A 159 -18.90 -1.05 -6.34
N LEU A 160 -17.58 -1.28 -6.44
CA LEU A 160 -16.76 -1.57 -7.62
C LEU A 160 -17.12 -0.81 -8.91
N GLY A 161 -16.38 0.28 -9.18
CA GLY A 161 -16.37 0.96 -10.49
C GLY A 161 -16.59 2.47 -10.42
N SER A 162 -16.96 3.00 -9.26
CA SER A 162 -17.10 4.45 -9.04
C SER A 162 -15.90 5.02 -8.29
N ASP A 163 -15.42 6.18 -8.74
CA ASP A 163 -14.47 6.99 -7.99
C ASP A 163 -15.07 7.37 -6.63
N TRP A 164 -14.26 7.37 -5.58
CA TRP A 164 -14.68 7.83 -4.25
C TRP A 164 -13.66 8.76 -3.63
N SER A 165 -14.12 9.55 -2.65
CA SER A 165 -13.27 10.47 -1.91
C SER A 165 -13.68 10.56 -0.46
N TYR A 166 -12.71 10.87 0.41
CA TYR A 166 -12.94 11.05 1.83
C TYR A 166 -11.90 12.00 2.42
N ASP A 167 -12.29 12.68 3.50
CA ASP A 167 -11.41 13.51 4.30
C ASP A 167 -11.04 12.78 5.59
N CYS A 168 -9.80 12.94 6.03
CA CYS A 168 -9.33 12.37 7.29
C CYS A 168 -8.26 13.25 7.96
N ASN A 169 -8.11 13.06 9.27
CA ASN A 169 -7.01 13.63 10.03
C ASN A 169 -5.90 12.59 10.16
N GLU A 170 -4.67 13.01 9.89
CA GLU A 170 -3.50 12.15 9.94
C GLU A 170 -2.41 12.79 10.79
N THR A 171 -1.53 11.96 11.34
CA THR A 171 -0.33 12.40 12.04
C THR A 171 0.86 12.06 11.16
N GLY A 172 1.59 13.07 10.71
CA GLY A 172 2.85 12.92 9.96
C GLY A 172 4.06 13.31 10.81
N HIS A 173 5.24 13.24 10.20
CA HIS A 173 6.49 13.71 10.81
C HIS A 173 6.40 15.16 11.32
N GLU A 174 5.61 16.00 10.65
CA GLU A 174 5.45 17.42 10.98
C GLU A 174 4.23 17.71 11.87
N GLY A 175 3.59 16.66 12.43
CA GLY A 175 2.41 16.78 13.29
C GLY A 175 1.08 16.44 12.62
N GLN A 176 -0.01 16.83 13.28
CA GLN A 176 -1.37 16.58 12.82
C GLN A 176 -1.73 17.48 11.63
N HIS A 177 -2.41 16.91 10.64
CA HIS A 177 -2.89 17.63 9.47
C HIS A 177 -4.16 16.99 8.90
N GLU A 178 -4.88 17.78 8.11
CA GLU A 178 -6.06 17.33 7.37
C GLU A 178 -5.63 16.91 5.96
N SER A 179 -6.11 15.74 5.55
CA SER A 179 -5.85 15.13 4.25
C SER A 179 -7.17 14.78 3.56
N SER A 180 -7.19 14.97 2.24
CA SER A 180 -8.24 14.46 1.36
C SER A 180 -7.68 13.35 0.48
N TYR A 181 -8.45 12.30 0.31
CA TYR A 181 -8.13 11.19 -0.59
C TYR A 181 -9.15 11.14 -1.72
N THR A 182 -8.67 10.89 -2.94
CA THR A 182 -9.50 10.44 -4.06
C THR A 182 -8.97 9.10 -4.55
N ALA A 183 -9.87 8.20 -4.87
CA ALA A 183 -9.56 6.87 -5.38
C ALA A 183 -10.26 6.67 -6.71
N GLN A 184 -9.51 6.29 -7.73
CA GLN A 184 -10.00 6.14 -9.10
C GLN A 184 -9.51 4.82 -9.68
N MET A 185 -10.31 4.19 -10.52
CA MET A 185 -9.83 3.03 -11.27
C MET A 185 -8.82 3.49 -12.33
N ALA A 186 -7.68 2.80 -12.43
CA ALA A 186 -6.68 3.11 -13.45
C ALA A 186 -7.29 2.96 -14.86
N PRO A 187 -7.13 3.95 -15.76
CA PRO A 187 -7.64 3.84 -17.12
C PRO A 187 -7.09 2.60 -17.83
N GLY A 188 -7.97 1.71 -18.27
CA GLY A 188 -7.59 0.50 -19.03
C GLY A 188 -7.03 -0.66 -18.20
N ASN A 189 -7.19 -0.65 -16.87
CA ASN A 189 -6.75 -1.75 -16.01
C ASN A 189 -7.81 -2.14 -14.97
N ASP A 190 -8.47 -3.28 -15.18
CA ASP A 190 -9.48 -3.82 -14.28
C ASP A 190 -8.81 -4.32 -12.99
N GLY A 191 -8.83 -3.48 -11.95
CA GLY A 191 -8.42 -3.87 -10.59
C GLY A 191 -7.28 -3.06 -9.97
N ILE A 192 -6.68 -2.11 -10.69
CA ILE A 192 -5.73 -1.14 -10.09
C ILE A 192 -6.49 0.11 -9.65
N ILE A 193 -6.41 0.42 -8.36
CA ILE A 193 -6.97 1.66 -7.80
C ILE A 193 -5.82 2.66 -7.60
N VAL A 194 -5.95 3.83 -8.19
CA VAL A 194 -5.05 4.97 -8.01
C VAL A 194 -5.60 5.83 -6.87
N PHE A 195 -4.83 5.95 -5.80
CA PHE A 195 -5.14 6.85 -4.70
C PHE A 195 -4.34 8.15 -4.81
N THR A 196 -5.02 9.29 -4.81
CA THR A 196 -4.40 10.62 -4.72
C THR A 196 -4.65 11.21 -3.34
N LYS A 197 -3.57 11.49 -2.61
CA LYS A 197 -3.59 12.18 -1.32
C LYS A 197 -3.31 13.67 -1.54
N THR A 198 -4.18 14.53 -1.00
CA THR A 198 -3.97 15.97 -0.94
C THR A 198 -3.96 16.43 0.50
N ARG A 199 -2.82 16.90 0.99
CA ARG A 199 -2.71 17.50 2.33
C ARG A 199 -3.14 18.97 2.26
N ARG A 200 -4.12 19.37 3.07
CA ARG A 200 -4.70 20.72 3.04
C ARG A 200 -3.87 21.76 3.81
N THR A 201 -3.16 21.34 4.85
CA THR A 201 -2.36 22.21 5.70
C THR A 201 -0.88 21.87 5.63
N HIS A 202 -0.09 22.81 5.11
CA HIS A 202 1.37 22.76 5.16
C HIS A 202 1.85 23.46 6.45
N PRO A 203 2.77 22.86 7.23
CA PRO A 203 3.21 23.44 8.50
C PRO A 203 4.08 24.68 8.31
N ILE A 204 4.72 24.81 7.14
CA ILE A 204 5.31 26.07 6.70
C ILE A 204 4.21 26.92 6.05
N PRO A 205 3.90 28.13 6.57
CA PRO A 205 2.99 29.06 5.91
C PRO A 205 3.45 29.29 4.45
N TYR A 206 2.51 29.19 3.51
CA TYR A 206 2.75 29.33 2.06
C TYR A 206 3.56 28.22 1.38
N GLY A 207 3.98 27.18 2.10
CA GLY A 207 4.53 25.97 1.50
C GLY A 207 3.46 25.21 0.70
N LYS A 208 3.79 24.82 -0.53
CA LYS A 208 2.94 23.93 -1.35
C LYS A 208 3.75 22.68 -1.69
N SER A 209 3.24 21.51 -1.30
CA SER A 209 3.80 20.22 -1.69
C SER A 209 2.80 19.47 -2.57
N LYS A 210 3.24 18.97 -3.72
CA LYS A 210 2.47 18.01 -4.53
C LYS A 210 3.22 16.69 -4.55
N HIS A 211 2.60 15.64 -4.03
CA HIS A 211 3.13 14.28 -4.09
C HIS A 211 2.24 13.46 -5.02
N GLN A 212 2.83 12.82 -6.02
CA GLN A 212 2.12 11.91 -6.93
C GLN A 212 2.87 10.58 -6.96
N LYS A 213 2.17 9.51 -6.61
CA LYS A 213 2.65 8.14 -6.70
C LYS A 213 2.04 7.52 -7.96
N VAL A 214 2.87 6.96 -8.84
CA VAL A 214 2.45 6.23 -10.04
C VAL A 214 2.66 4.75 -9.79
#